data_AF-A0A9P0QHD9-F1
#
_entry.id   AF-A0A9P0QHD9-F1
#
_cell.length_a   1.000
_cell.length_b   1.000
_cell.length_c   1.000
_cell.angle_alpha   90.00
_cell.angle_beta   90.00
_cell.angle_gamma   90.00
#
_symmetry.space_group_name_H-M   'P 1'
#
loop_
_entity.id
_entity.type
_entity.pdbx_description
1 polymer ?
#
loop_
_entity_poly.entity_id
_entity_poly.type
_entity_poly.pdbx_seq_one_letter_code
_entity_poly.pdbx_strand_id
1 'polypeptide(L)'
;MVPMFHLSTQSLSQIINKLISVIMEEHAVLLNNLNSLQWFNREKLEYYAQAIHNKGAPMNNCWGFIDGTARKICRPSENQEEYYSGHKGITA
;
A
#
# COMPACT_ATOMS: atom_id res chain seq x y z
N MET A 1 -10.53 -23.23 13.71
CA MET A 1 -10.08 -21.98 13.08
C MET A 1 -9.52 -22.36 11.71
N VAL A 2 -10.07 -21.85 10.62
CA VAL A 2 -9.57 -22.15 9.27
C VAL A 2 -8.22 -21.42 9.09
N PRO A 3 -7.14 -22.09 8.66
CA PRO A 3 -5.86 -21.42 8.45
C PRO A 3 -5.99 -20.37 7.34
N MET A 4 -5.52 -19.15 7.61
CA MET A 4 -5.52 -18.07 6.63
C MET A 4 -4.67 -18.48 5.42
N PHE A 5 -5.23 -18.37 4.21
CA PHE A 5 -4.60 -18.80 2.95
C PHE A 5 -4.17 -20.28 2.91
N HIS A 6 -4.75 -21.14 3.76
CA HIS A 6 -4.34 -22.55 3.93
C HIS A 6 -2.88 -22.73 4.40
N LEU A 7 -2.29 -21.69 4.99
CA LEU A 7 -0.92 -21.72 5.49
C LEU A 7 -0.88 -21.96 7.00
N SER A 8 0.16 -22.64 7.47
CA SER A 8 0.41 -22.75 8.91
C SER A 8 0.71 -21.37 9.51
N THR A 9 0.44 -21.20 10.80
CA THR A 9 0.79 -19.97 11.53
C THR A 9 2.29 -19.65 11.42
N GLN A 10 3.14 -20.69 11.44
CA GLN A 10 4.58 -20.57 11.28
C GLN A 10 4.94 -20.05 9.88
N SER A 11 4.33 -20.59 8.84
CA SER A 11 4.55 -20.15 7.45
C SER A 11 4.12 -18.69 7.27
N LEU A 12 2.97 -18.29 7.81
CA LEU A 12 2.52 -16.90 7.78
C LEU A 12 3.50 -15.97 8.50
N SER A 13 3.97 -16.39 9.68
CA SER A 13 4.98 -15.64 10.43
C SER A 13 6.28 -15.48 9.62
N GLN A 14 6.77 -16.54 8.98
CA GLN A 14 7.97 -16.47 8.16
C GLN A 14 7.81 -15.54 6.96
N ILE A 15 6.68 -15.61 6.25
CA ILE A 15 6.37 -14.74 5.12
C ILE A 15 6.32 -13.28 5.56
N ILE A 16 5.58 -12.98 6.63
CA ILE A 16 5.45 -11.61 7.15
C ILE A 16 6.80 -11.05 7.58
N ASN A 17 7.59 -11.82 8.34
CA ASN A 17 8.90 -11.35 8.78
C ASN A 17 9.85 -11.15 7.60
N LYS A 18 9.83 -12.02 6.59
CA LYS A 18 10.65 -11.83 5.38
C LYS A 18 10.25 -10.57 4.63
N LEU A 19 8.94 -10.30 4.50
CA LEU A 19 8.45 -9.08 3.88
C LEU A 19 8.90 -7.83 4.65
N ILE A 20 8.80 -7.85 5.98
CA ILE A 20 9.28 -6.75 6.84
C ILE A 20 10.77 -6.53 6.63
N SER A 21 11.59 -7.59 6.61
CA SER A 21 13.03 -7.48 6.34
C SER A 21 13.31 -6.78 5.02
N VAL A 22 12.64 -7.19 3.93
CA VAL A 22 12.81 -6.55 2.60
C VAL A 22 12.44 -5.07 2.65
N ILE A 23 11.29 -4.72 3.24
CA ILE A 23 10.85 -3.32 3.36
C ILE A 23 11.87 -2.50 4.16
N MET A 24 12.39 -3.05 5.25
CA MET A 24 13.35 -2.33 6.09
C MET A 24 14.73 -2.21 5.42
N GLU A 25 15.17 -3.23 4.70
CA GLU A 25 16.45 -3.23 3.97
C GLU A 25 16.44 -2.24 2.79
N GLU A 26 15.34 -2.18 2.03
CA GLU A 26 15.27 -1.41 0.78
C GLU A 26 14.61 -0.03 0.94
N HIS A 27 13.71 0.13 1.91
CA HIS A 27 12.79 1.27 1.98
C HIS A 27 12.69 1.94 3.36
N ALA A 28 13.51 1.57 4.35
CA ALA A 28 13.48 2.19 5.68
C ALA A 28 13.63 3.72 5.66
N VAL A 29 14.37 4.27 4.68
CA VAL A 29 14.53 5.73 4.54
C VAL A 29 13.21 6.44 4.28
N LEU A 30 12.31 5.81 3.50
CA LEU A 30 10.98 6.36 3.21
C LEU A 30 10.12 6.35 4.48
N LEU A 31 10.21 5.28 5.27
CA LEU A 31 9.48 5.15 6.53
C LEU A 31 9.95 6.15 7.58
N ASN A 32 11.26 6.38 7.69
CA ASN A 32 11.82 7.38 8.60
C ASN A 32 11.37 8.81 8.24
N ASN A 33 11.18 9.09 6.95
CA ASN A 33 10.72 10.39 6.47
C ASN A 33 9.26 10.67 6.87
N LEU A 34 8.40 9.63 6.98
CA LEU A 34 6.98 9.80 7.31
C LEU A 34 6.73 10.65 8.56
N ASN A 35 7.58 10.53 9.59
CA ASN A 35 7.46 11.29 10.83
C ASN A 35 7.74 12.80 10.68
N SER A 36 8.39 13.21 9.59
CA SER A 36 8.72 14.61 9.31
C SER A 36 7.69 15.31 8.43
N LEU A 37 6.77 14.55 7.83
CA LEU A 37 5.77 15.07 6.90
C LEU A 37 4.68 15.83 7.65
N GLN A 38 4.54 17.12 7.36
CA GLN A 38 3.57 18.00 8.02
C GLN A 38 2.11 17.60 7.78
N TRP A 39 1.84 16.81 6.74
CA TRP A 39 0.50 16.29 6.43
C TRP A 39 0.25 14.89 7.04
N PHE A 40 1.29 14.21 7.54
CA PHE A 40 1.21 12.85 8.06
C PHE A 40 1.39 12.84 9.59
N ASN A 41 0.47 13.50 10.27
CA ASN A 41 0.40 13.52 11.73
C ASN A 41 -1.02 13.24 12.22
N ARG A 42 -1.16 12.94 13.51
CA ARG A 42 -2.44 12.51 14.11
C ARG A 42 -3.60 13.46 13.81
N GLU A 43 -3.41 14.76 13.98
CA GLU A 43 -4.45 15.76 13.74
C GLU A 43 -4.93 15.73 12.28
N LYS A 44 -4.00 15.63 11.33
CA LYS A 44 -4.34 15.54 9.89
C LYS A 44 -5.00 14.23 9.55
N LEU A 45 -4.54 13.10 10.09
CA LEU A 45 -5.16 11.79 9.86
C LEU A 45 -6.59 11.74 10.40
N GLU A 46 -6.86 12.31 11.57
CA GLU A 46 -8.21 12.45 12.14
C GLU A 46 -9.09 13.34 11.26
N TYR A 47 -8.55 14.47 10.78
CA TYR A 47 -9.25 15.34 9.84
C TYR A 47 -9.64 14.63 8.53
N TYR A 48 -8.70 13.88 7.93
CA TYR A 48 -8.97 13.11 6.71
C TYR A 48 -10.00 12.00 6.95
N ALA A 49 -9.89 11.28 8.06
CA ALA A 49 -10.84 10.23 8.41
C ALA A 49 -12.27 10.78 8.56
N GLN A 50 -12.41 11.92 9.23
CA GLN A 50 -13.71 12.58 9.37
C GLN A 50 -14.25 13.05 8.01
N ALA A 51 -13.42 13.65 7.16
CA ALA A 51 -13.83 14.10 5.83
C ALA A 51 -14.31 12.94 4.95
N ILE A 52 -13.61 11.81 4.98
CA ILE A 52 -13.96 10.59 4.24
C ILE A 52 -15.26 9.97 4.78
N HIS A 53 -15.41 9.88 6.10
CA HIS A 53 -16.63 9.39 6.71
C HIS A 53 -17.84 10.29 6.39
N ASN A 54 -17.68 11.62 6.47
CA ASN A 54 -18.73 12.58 6.13
C ASN A 54 -19.16 12.49 4.66
N LYS A 55 -18.30 12.00 3.77
CA LYS A 55 -18.60 11.69 2.37
C LYS A 55 -19.38 10.38 2.18
N GLY A 56 -19.63 9.63 3.24
CA GLY A 56 -20.41 8.39 3.23
C GLY A 56 -19.57 7.11 3.32
N ALA A 57 -18.28 7.20 3.63
CA ALA A 57 -17.47 5.99 3.85
C ALA A 57 -17.94 5.24 5.12
N PRO A 58 -18.01 3.90 5.08
CA PRO A 58 -18.56 3.09 6.18
C PRO A 58 -17.65 3.03 7.41
N MET A 59 -16.36 3.36 7.25
CA MET A 59 -15.38 3.31 8.33
C MET A 59 -15.04 4.71 8.83
N ASN A 60 -15.10 4.89 10.15
CA ASN A 60 -14.85 6.19 10.79
C ASN A 60 -13.35 6.50 10.94
N ASN A 61 -12.48 5.52 10.68
CA ASN A 61 -11.02 5.61 10.82
C ASN A 61 -10.28 5.47 9.47
N CYS A 62 -11.00 5.48 8.35
CA CYS A 62 -10.39 5.46 7.02
C CYS A 62 -9.92 6.87 6.66
N TRP A 63 -8.62 7.13 6.75
CA TRP A 63 -8.01 8.44 6.45
C TRP A 63 -7.52 8.59 5.01
N GLY A 64 -7.58 7.53 4.20
CA GLY A 64 -7.12 7.55 2.82
C GLY A 64 -7.43 6.26 2.08
N PHE A 65 -7.31 6.32 0.77
CA PHE A 65 -7.44 5.18 -0.12
C PHE A 65 -6.09 4.92 -0.80
N ILE A 66 -5.74 3.65 -0.95
CA ILE A 66 -4.62 3.26 -1.80
C ILE A 66 -5.11 3.41 -3.23
N ASP A 67 -4.78 4.54 -3.85
CA ASP A 67 -5.11 4.76 -5.24
C ASP A 67 -4.01 4.17 -6.13
N GLY A 68 -4.38 3.16 -6.91
CA GLY A 68 -3.51 2.52 -7.90
C GLY A 68 -3.38 3.35 -9.18
N THR A 69 -3.19 4.66 -9.06
CA THR A 69 -3.06 5.55 -10.23
C THR A 69 -1.91 5.06 -11.11
N ALA A 70 -2.26 4.60 -12.31
CA ALA A 70 -1.30 4.19 -13.31
C ALA A 70 -0.49 5.41 -13.77
N ARG A 71 0.80 5.43 -13.44
CA ARG A 71 1.73 6.46 -13.92
C ARG A 71 2.34 6.00 -15.23
N LYS A 72 2.35 6.87 -16.24
CA LYS A 72 3.08 6.61 -17.48
C LYS A 72 4.57 6.54 -17.16
N ILE A 73 5.20 5.45 -17.59
CA ILE A 73 6.65 5.24 -17.48
C ILE A 73 7.21 4.94 -18.88
N CYS A 74 8.49 5.22 -19.08
CA CYS A 74 9.21 4.65 -20.22
C CYS A 74 9.24 3.12 -20.09
N ARG A 75 9.33 2.40 -21.21
CA ARG A 75 9.42 0.94 -21.20
C ARG A 75 10.69 0.52 -20.43
N PRO A 76 10.57 -0.20 -19.30
CA PRO A 76 11.74 -0.64 -18.55
C PRO A 76 12.50 -1.73 -19.31
N SER A 77 13.83 -1.71 -19.20
CA SER A 77 14.72 -2.71 -19.81
C SER A 77 14.92 -3.95 -18.95
N GLU A 78 14.71 -3.83 -17.64
CA GLU A 78 14.82 -4.90 -16.66
C GLU A 78 13.47 -5.11 -15.97
N ASN A 79 13.18 -6.35 -15.57
CA ASN A 79 11.97 -6.75 -14.86
C ASN A 79 10.66 -6.21 -15.48
N GLN A 80 10.59 -6.17 -16.81
CA GLN A 80 9.47 -5.56 -17.53
C GLN A 80 8.10 -6.13 -17.13
N GLU A 81 8.05 -7.40 -16.74
CA GLU A 81 6.84 -8.10 -16.30
C GLU A 81 6.23 -7.51 -15.02
N GLU A 82 7.06 -6.98 -14.11
CA GLU A 82 6.61 -6.38 -12.85
C GLU A 82 5.81 -5.08 -13.07
N TYR A 83 6.06 -4.42 -14.20
CA TYR A 83 5.41 -3.15 -14.57
C TYR A 83 4.21 -3.33 -15.50
N TYR A 84 3.84 -4.58 -15.82
CA TYR A 84 2.68 -4.85 -16.67
C TYR A 84 1.39 -4.64 -15.89
N SER A 85 0.64 -3.57 -16.19
CA SER A 85 -0.60 -3.24 -15.48
C SER A 85 -1.81 -4.11 -15.87
N GLY A 86 -1.69 -4.97 -16.88
CA GLY A 86 -2.79 -5.80 -17.37
C GLY A 86 -3.97 -5.01 -17.95
N HIS A 87 -3.86 -3.68 -18.06
CA HIS A 87 -4.92 -2.83 -18.57
C HIS A 87 -5.03 -3.06 -20.09
N LYS A 88 -5.95 -3.96 -20.47
CA LYS A 88 -6.31 -4.18 -21.87
C LYS A 88 -7.03 -2.92 -22.36
N GLY A 89 -6.30 -2.04 -23.03
CA GLY A 89 -6.92 -1.00 -23.83
C GLY A 89 -7.85 -1.69 -24.82
N ILE A 90 -9.16 -1.44 -24.70
CA ILE A 90 -10.10 -1.70 -25.78
C ILE A 90 -9.52 -0.95 -26.98
N THR A 91 -8.98 -1.71 -27.94
CA THR A 91 -8.50 -1.15 -29.19
C THR A 91 -9.75 -0.90 -30.02
N ALA A 92 -10.10 0.38 -30.20
CA ALA A 92 -11.02 0.81 -31.25
C ALA A 92 -10.33 0.73 -32.60
#